data_AF-A0A5P9PPC4-F1
#
_entry.id   AF-A0A5P9PPC4-F1
#
_cell.length_a   1.000
_cell.length_b   1.000
_cell.length_c   1.000
_cell.angle_alpha   90.00
_cell.angle_beta   90.00
_cell.angle_gamma   90.00
#
_symmetry.space_group_name_H-M   'P 1'
#
loop_
_entity.id
_entity.type
_entity.pdbx_description
1 polymer ?
#
loop_
_entity_poly.entity_id
_entity_poly.type
_entity_poly.pdbx_seq_one_letter_code
_entity_poly.pdbx_strand_id
1 'polypeptide(L)'
;MKITEALTTLPMPPNHHTGPIGWLRDHVARFSDGEAHRRRRALITTLLDGIDPASLRAEAPVAALADAMGIPADPADIAEVARVYHPHLSPDPAAEQALTRLVNACGGTWDEPTAARICVLVQAHAGLAGPVRVTRRQAPDGRIVELNLIEAGLRFGAGPHECPGQAHVAALEGTR
;
A
#
# COMPACT_ATOMS: atom_id res chain seq x y z
N MET A 1 -8.69 -4.36 24.03
CA MET A 1 -9.98 -4.77 23.42
C MET A 1 -9.67 -5.89 22.45
N LYS A 2 -10.24 -7.09 22.61
CA LYS A 2 -10.00 -8.17 21.63
C LYS A 2 -10.53 -7.71 20.27
N ILE A 3 -9.67 -7.71 19.26
CA ILE A 3 -10.10 -7.40 17.90
C ILE A 3 -11.07 -8.50 17.48
N THR A 4 -12.31 -8.11 17.23
CA THR A 4 -13.29 -8.97 16.57
C THR A 4 -13.20 -8.71 15.07
N GLU A 5 -13.50 -9.72 14.26
CA GLU A 5 -13.56 -9.61 12.79
C GLU A 5 -14.46 -8.42 12.36
N ALA A 6 -15.52 -8.13 13.12
CA ALA A 6 -16.41 -6.98 12.93
C ALA A 6 -15.71 -5.60 13.02
N LEU A 7 -14.61 -5.48 13.76
CA LEU A 7 -13.84 -4.22 13.80
C LEU A 7 -13.01 -4.01 12.53
N THR A 8 -12.64 -5.09 11.83
CA THR A 8 -11.85 -4.99 10.58
C THR A 8 -12.68 -4.50 9.40
N THR A 9 -14.01 -4.63 9.48
CA THR A 9 -14.98 -4.18 8.47
C THR A 9 -15.49 -2.75 8.70
N LEU A 10 -15.06 -2.09 9.77
CA LEU A 10 -15.34 -0.67 9.96
C LEU A 10 -14.75 0.15 8.78
N PRO A 11 -15.33 1.31 8.44
CA PRO A 11 -14.77 2.17 7.40
C PRO A 11 -13.34 2.64 7.68
N MET A 12 -12.62 2.93 6.62
CA MET A 12 -11.37 3.66 6.66
C MET A 12 -11.61 5.11 7.07
N PRO A 13 -10.76 5.68 7.94
CA PRO A 13 -10.80 7.11 8.24
C PRO A 13 -10.55 7.94 6.97
N PRO A 14 -11.20 9.11 6.82
CA PRO A 14 -10.90 10.00 5.70
C PRO A 14 -9.43 10.45 5.73
N ASN A 15 -8.85 10.59 4.54
CA ASN A 15 -7.58 11.29 4.38
C ASN A 15 -7.85 12.80 4.34
N HIS A 16 -6.98 13.57 5.01
CA HIS A 16 -7.10 15.02 5.12
C HIS A 16 -5.93 15.77 4.47
N HIS A 17 -4.93 15.04 3.97
CA HIS A 17 -3.76 15.64 3.35
C HIS A 17 -4.04 16.01 1.90
N THR A 18 -3.63 17.21 1.49
CA THR A 18 -3.73 17.71 0.11
C THR A 18 -2.37 17.64 -0.59
N GLY A 19 -2.37 17.58 -1.93
CA GLY A 19 -1.15 17.44 -2.73
C GLY A 19 -0.90 16.01 -3.23
N PRO A 20 0.23 15.74 -3.90
CA PRO A 20 0.55 14.42 -4.46
C PRO A 20 0.33 13.25 -3.49
N ILE A 21 0.91 13.28 -2.28
CA ILE A 21 0.77 12.16 -1.33
C ILE A 21 -0.68 12.00 -0.90
N GLY A 22 -1.42 13.10 -0.80
CA GLY A 22 -2.86 13.11 -0.54
C GLY A 22 -3.62 12.40 -1.66
N TRP A 23 -3.32 12.76 -2.90
CA TRP A 23 -3.87 12.09 -4.08
C TRP A 23 -3.59 10.58 -4.07
N LEU A 24 -2.35 10.15 -3.78
CA LEU A 24 -2.04 8.71 -3.75
C LEU A 24 -2.88 8.01 -2.68
N ARG A 25 -2.97 8.58 -1.48
CA ARG A 25 -3.77 8.01 -0.38
C ARG A 25 -5.25 7.93 -0.75
N ASP A 26 -5.77 8.92 -1.47
CA ASP A 26 -7.17 8.96 -1.92
C ASP A 26 -7.49 8.00 -3.06
N HIS A 27 -6.49 7.47 -3.77
CA HIS A 27 -6.68 6.66 -4.99
C HIS A 27 -6.24 5.20 -4.85
N VAL A 28 -5.85 4.75 -3.64
CA VAL A 28 -5.41 3.37 -3.38
C VAL A 28 -6.44 2.58 -2.60
N ALA A 29 -6.55 1.28 -2.89
CA ALA A 29 -7.48 0.38 -2.21
C ALA A 29 -7.28 0.40 -0.68
N ARG A 30 -6.02 0.46 -0.22
CA ARG A 30 -5.66 0.41 1.21
C ARG A 30 -6.40 1.42 2.10
N PHE A 31 -6.78 2.58 1.55
CA PHE A 31 -7.47 3.65 2.28
C PHE A 31 -8.87 3.94 1.72
N SER A 32 -9.44 2.97 1.00
CA SER A 32 -10.76 3.07 0.37
C SER A 32 -11.73 2.06 0.94
N ASP A 33 -13.03 2.29 0.76
CA ASP A 33 -14.09 1.30 1.03
C ASP A 33 -15.06 1.15 -0.16
N GLY A 34 -15.96 0.18 -0.05
CA GLY A 34 -17.07 -0.02 -0.97
C GLY A 34 -16.63 -0.27 -2.42
N GLU A 35 -17.33 0.34 -3.36
CA GLU A 35 -17.08 0.15 -4.80
C GLU A 35 -15.73 0.73 -5.24
N ALA A 36 -15.31 1.87 -4.68
CA ALA A 36 -13.99 2.43 -4.96
C ALA A 36 -12.87 1.47 -4.55
N HIS A 37 -12.98 0.89 -3.35
CA HIS A 37 -12.07 -0.17 -2.90
C HIS A 37 -12.05 -1.36 -3.86
N ARG A 38 -13.21 -1.88 -4.27
CA ARG A 38 -13.29 -3.03 -5.18
C ARG A 38 -12.56 -2.77 -6.50
N ARG A 39 -12.83 -1.64 -7.16
CA ARG A 39 -12.16 -1.29 -8.43
C ARG A 39 -10.65 -1.14 -8.26
N ARG A 40 -10.20 -0.40 -7.24
CA ARG A 40 -8.77 -0.15 -6.96
C ARG A 40 -8.04 -1.44 -6.58
N ARG A 41 -8.71 -2.33 -5.83
CA ARG A 41 -8.16 -3.64 -5.47
C ARG A 41 -8.03 -4.55 -6.68
N ALA A 42 -9.00 -4.52 -7.59
CA ALA A 42 -8.93 -5.29 -8.83
C ALA A 42 -7.68 -4.92 -9.64
N LEU A 43 -7.38 -3.62 -9.77
CA LEU A 43 -6.14 -3.15 -10.43
C LEU A 43 -4.88 -3.74 -9.78
N ILE A 44 -4.78 -3.69 -8.45
CA ILE A 44 -3.63 -4.25 -7.70
C ILE A 44 -3.54 -5.76 -7.88
N THR A 45 -4.68 -6.47 -7.84
CA THR A 45 -4.71 -7.92 -7.97
C THR A 45 -4.25 -8.33 -9.36
N THR A 46 -4.74 -7.68 -10.42
CA THR A 46 -4.29 -7.91 -11.80
C THR A 46 -2.78 -7.67 -11.97
N LEU A 47 -2.24 -6.63 -11.33
CA LEU A 47 -0.79 -6.37 -11.36
C LEU A 47 0.00 -7.50 -10.68
N LEU A 48 -0.43 -7.92 -9.49
CA LEU A 48 0.22 -8.98 -8.72
C LEU A 48 0.14 -10.35 -9.41
N ASP A 49 -0.99 -10.67 -10.04
CA ASP A 49 -1.19 -11.92 -10.78
C ASP A 49 -0.26 -12.02 -12.01
N GLY A 50 0.16 -10.87 -12.56
CA GLY A 50 1.12 -10.80 -13.65
C GLY A 50 2.58 -10.95 -13.23
N ILE A 51 2.88 -10.97 -11.93
CA ILE A 51 4.24 -11.05 -11.40
C ILE A 51 4.49 -12.45 -10.84
N ASP A 52 5.43 -13.19 -11.42
CA ASP A 52 5.90 -14.45 -10.86
C ASP A 52 6.62 -14.19 -9.53
N PRO A 53 6.12 -14.68 -8.37
CA PRO A 53 6.77 -14.47 -7.09
C PRO A 53 8.21 -14.99 -7.03
N ALA A 54 8.57 -16.01 -7.82
CA ALA A 54 9.93 -16.54 -7.86
C ALA A 54 10.95 -15.53 -8.42
N SER A 55 10.52 -14.64 -9.32
CA SER A 55 11.33 -13.54 -9.87
C SER A 55 11.72 -12.49 -8.83
N LEU A 56 11.04 -12.45 -7.68
CA LEU A 56 11.27 -11.47 -6.62
C LEU A 56 12.34 -11.88 -5.61
N ARG A 57 12.92 -13.09 -5.76
CA ARG A 57 14.05 -13.58 -4.94
C ARG A 57 15.35 -12.91 -5.38
N ALA A 58 15.47 -11.61 -5.12
CA ALA A 58 16.61 -10.77 -5.48
C ALA A 58 17.14 -10.03 -4.24
N GLU A 59 18.42 -9.61 -4.30
CA GLU A 59 19.01 -8.77 -3.25
C GLU A 59 18.30 -7.41 -3.12
N ALA A 60 17.78 -6.89 -4.24
CA ALA A 60 17.02 -5.63 -4.32
C ALA A 60 15.58 -5.89 -4.78
N PRO A 61 14.70 -6.44 -3.92
CA PRO A 61 13.38 -6.92 -4.31
C PRO A 61 12.44 -5.85 -4.87
N VAL A 62 12.54 -4.62 -4.35
CA VAL A 62 11.71 -3.50 -4.82
C VAL A 62 12.13 -3.04 -6.22
N ALA A 63 13.43 -3.08 -6.52
CA ALA A 63 13.93 -2.78 -7.87
C ALA A 63 13.50 -3.87 -8.85
N ALA A 64 13.66 -5.15 -8.48
CA ALA A 64 13.18 -6.27 -9.29
C ALA A 64 11.67 -6.21 -9.56
N LEU A 65 10.88 -5.77 -8.58
CA LEU A 65 9.44 -5.55 -8.73
C LEU A 65 9.13 -4.40 -9.70
N ALA A 66 9.86 -3.28 -9.63
CA ALA A 66 9.71 -2.17 -10.58
C ALA A 66 10.04 -2.61 -12.01
N ASP A 67 11.12 -3.37 -12.19
CA ASP A 67 11.54 -3.94 -13.48
C ASP A 67 10.48 -4.91 -14.04
N ALA A 68 9.96 -5.82 -13.20
CA ALA A 68 8.90 -6.75 -13.58
C ALA A 68 7.61 -6.04 -14.02
N MET A 69 7.35 -4.85 -13.46
CA MET A 69 6.22 -4.00 -13.85
C MET A 69 6.53 -3.06 -15.02
N GLY A 70 7.78 -3.04 -15.52
CA GLY A 70 8.22 -2.15 -16.60
C GLY A 70 8.26 -0.68 -16.21
N ILE A 71 8.47 -0.36 -14.93
CA ILE A 71 8.46 1.01 -14.41
C ILE A 71 9.90 1.47 -14.18
N PRO A 72 10.39 2.49 -14.90
CA PRO A 72 11.73 3.04 -14.70
C PRO A 72 11.77 3.97 -13.47
N ALA A 73 11.45 3.42 -12.29
CA ALA A 73 11.42 4.14 -11.03
C ALA A 73 12.76 4.08 -10.30
N ASP A 74 13.19 5.21 -9.73
CA ASP A 74 14.31 5.24 -8.80
C ASP A 74 13.90 4.64 -7.45
N PRO A 75 14.62 3.61 -6.93
CA PRO A 75 14.36 3.08 -5.59
C PRO A 75 14.37 4.12 -4.47
N ALA A 76 15.14 5.21 -4.61
CA ALA A 76 15.16 6.31 -3.65
C ALA A 76 13.83 7.06 -3.61
N ASP A 77 13.18 7.27 -4.76
CA ASP A 77 11.86 7.90 -4.82
C ASP A 77 10.79 7.02 -4.18
N ILE A 78 10.87 5.70 -4.37
CA ILE A 78 9.98 4.74 -3.72
C ILE A 78 10.15 4.80 -2.20
N ALA A 79 11.39 4.85 -1.72
CA ALA A 79 11.70 4.93 -0.29
C ALA A 79 11.17 6.23 0.34
N GLU A 80 11.34 7.38 -0.32
CA GLU A 80 10.84 8.66 0.18
C GLU A 80 9.31 8.68 0.30
N VAL A 81 8.60 8.17 -0.72
CA VAL A 81 7.14 8.05 -0.65
C VAL A 81 6.72 7.06 0.43
N ALA A 82 7.39 5.91 0.54
CA ALA A 82 7.08 4.89 1.54
C ALA A 82 7.22 5.41 2.96
N ARG A 83 8.25 6.23 3.24
CA ARG A 83 8.50 6.86 4.54
C ARG A 83 7.30 7.65 5.05
N VAL A 84 6.53 8.29 4.16
CA VAL A 84 5.35 9.10 4.53
C VAL A 84 4.05 8.52 3.98
N TYR A 85 4.01 7.26 3.56
CA TYR A 85 2.81 6.72 2.90
C TYR A 85 1.59 6.66 3.83
N HIS A 86 1.79 6.33 5.12
CA HIS A 86 0.69 6.16 6.06
C HIS A 86 0.05 7.50 6.49
N PRO A 87 -1.30 7.61 6.56
CA PRO A 87 -2.02 8.87 6.79
C PRO A 87 -1.68 9.67 8.06
N HIS A 88 -1.04 9.05 9.05
CA HIS A 88 -0.63 9.73 10.29
C HIS A 88 0.75 10.35 10.24
N LEU A 89 1.47 10.10 9.14
CA LEU A 89 2.76 10.71 8.88
C LEU A 89 2.52 11.96 8.04
N SER A 90 3.19 13.04 8.42
CA SER A 90 3.14 14.32 7.70
C SER A 90 4.09 14.27 6.51
N PRO A 91 3.59 14.40 5.27
CA PRO A 91 4.44 14.51 4.10
C PRO A 91 5.22 15.82 4.10
N ASP A 92 6.41 15.79 3.51
CA ASP A 92 7.27 16.96 3.30
C ASP A 92 7.49 17.18 1.79
N PRO A 93 8.06 18.33 1.39
CA PRO A 93 8.25 18.64 -0.03
C PRO A 93 9.07 17.60 -0.80
N ALA A 94 9.99 16.89 -0.14
CA ALA A 94 10.81 15.88 -0.81
C ALA A 94 9.97 14.66 -1.21
N ALA A 95 9.11 14.18 -0.31
CA ALA A 95 8.19 13.09 -0.61
C ALA A 95 7.15 13.46 -1.68
N GLU A 96 6.64 14.70 -1.66
CA GLU A 96 5.70 15.19 -2.68
C GLU A 96 6.35 15.21 -4.09
N GLN A 97 7.61 15.64 -4.16
CA GLN A 97 8.38 15.64 -5.40
C GLN A 97 8.72 14.21 -5.86
N ALA A 98 9.09 13.33 -4.94
CA ALA A 98 9.35 11.92 -5.23
C ALA A 98 8.12 11.25 -5.84
N LEU A 99 6.92 11.49 -5.28
CA LEU A 99 5.70 10.94 -5.85
C LEU A 99 5.40 11.50 -7.25
N THR A 100 5.65 12.79 -7.48
CA THR A 100 5.50 13.39 -8.82
C THR A 100 6.42 12.70 -9.84
N ARG A 101 7.66 12.38 -9.46
CA ARG A 101 8.59 11.61 -10.32
C ARG A 101 8.10 10.19 -10.57
N LEU A 102 7.56 9.51 -9.58
CA LEU A 102 6.97 8.17 -9.76
C LEU A 102 5.76 8.19 -10.69
N VAL A 103 4.91 9.22 -10.61
CA VAL A 103 3.80 9.39 -11.56
C VAL A 103 4.35 9.57 -12.97
N ASN A 104 5.38 10.39 -13.17
CA ASN A 104 6.03 10.54 -14.47
C ASN A 104 6.66 9.23 -14.98
N ALA A 105 7.31 8.45 -14.11
CA ALA A 105 7.84 7.12 -14.46
C ALA A 105 6.73 6.14 -14.87
N CYS A 106 5.51 6.32 -14.37
CA CYS A 106 4.33 5.55 -14.78
C CYS A 106 3.62 6.10 -16.04
N GLY A 107 4.18 7.11 -16.72
CA GLY A 107 3.60 7.73 -17.91
C GLY A 107 2.88 9.06 -17.66
N GLY A 108 2.97 9.63 -16.45
CA GLY A 108 2.56 11.01 -16.16
C GLY A 108 1.07 11.24 -15.93
N THR A 109 0.24 10.19 -15.95
CA THR A 109 -1.22 10.32 -15.74
C THR A 109 -1.57 10.14 -14.26
N TRP A 110 -2.39 11.04 -13.72
CA TRP A 110 -2.85 11.00 -12.34
C TRP A 110 -4.17 10.22 -12.21
N ASP A 111 -4.12 8.92 -12.48
CA ASP A 111 -5.28 8.01 -12.47
C ASP A 111 -5.14 6.81 -11.51
N GLU A 112 -6.22 6.04 -11.34
CA GLU A 112 -6.23 4.85 -10.46
C GLU A 112 -5.22 3.77 -10.90
N PRO A 113 -5.04 3.44 -12.20
CA PRO A 113 -3.97 2.54 -12.64
C PRO A 113 -2.57 2.99 -12.24
N THR A 114 -2.26 4.29 -12.33
CA THR A 114 -0.97 4.84 -11.89
C THR A 114 -0.82 4.75 -10.37
N ALA A 115 -1.86 5.12 -9.62
CA ALA A 115 -1.88 4.96 -8.17
C ALA A 115 -1.67 3.49 -7.75
N ALA A 116 -2.30 2.53 -8.44
CA ALA A 116 -2.15 1.10 -8.15
C ALA A 116 -0.71 0.61 -8.35
N ARG A 117 -0.05 1.03 -9.44
CA ARG A 117 1.37 0.70 -9.70
C ARG A 117 2.29 1.23 -8.60
N ILE A 118 2.15 2.51 -8.26
CA ILE A 118 2.96 3.15 -7.21
C ILE A 118 2.68 2.50 -5.85
N CYS A 119 1.42 2.19 -5.55
CA CYS A 119 0.99 1.53 -4.32
C CYS A 119 1.67 0.17 -4.11
N VAL A 120 1.81 -0.64 -5.17
CA VAL A 120 2.50 -1.94 -5.10
C VAL A 120 3.97 -1.75 -4.71
N LEU A 121 4.68 -0.83 -5.37
CA LEU A 121 6.10 -0.54 -5.08
C LEU A 121 6.30 -0.01 -3.66
N VAL A 122 5.50 0.97 -3.26
CA VAL A 122 5.57 1.62 -1.95
C VAL A 122 5.27 0.64 -0.82
N GLN A 123 4.24 -0.20 -0.96
CA GLN A 123 3.90 -1.20 0.05
C GLN A 123 4.90 -2.36 0.09
N ALA A 124 5.47 -2.77 -1.05
CA ALA A 124 6.55 -3.74 -1.08
C ALA A 124 7.77 -3.21 -0.30
N HIS A 125 8.16 -1.96 -0.53
CA HIS A 125 9.25 -1.32 0.22
C HIS A 125 8.95 -1.24 1.72
N ALA A 126 7.78 -0.71 2.09
CA ALA A 126 7.39 -0.61 3.50
C ALA A 126 7.34 -1.99 4.20
N GLY A 127 6.94 -3.03 3.47
CA GLY A 127 6.87 -4.41 3.97
C GLY A 127 8.23 -5.03 4.28
N LEU A 128 9.35 -4.51 3.74
CA LEU A 128 10.69 -4.99 4.07
C LEU A 128 11.04 -4.79 5.55
N ALA A 129 10.45 -3.77 6.19
CA ALA A 129 10.57 -3.51 7.62
C ALA A 129 9.70 -4.44 8.49
N GLY A 130 8.87 -5.28 7.87
CA GLY A 130 7.99 -6.25 8.51
C GLY A 130 6.50 -5.95 8.29
N PRO A 131 5.62 -6.83 8.81
CA PRO A 131 4.18 -6.69 8.63
C PRO A 131 3.64 -5.46 9.33
N VAL A 132 2.55 -4.92 8.78
CA VAL A 132 1.85 -3.79 9.38
C VAL A 132 1.26 -4.20 10.72
N ARG A 133 1.70 -3.51 11.78
CA ARG A 133 1.29 -3.83 13.15
C ARG A 133 -0.10 -3.33 13.48
N VAL A 134 -0.44 -2.17 12.94
CA VAL A 134 -1.59 -1.40 13.37
C VAL A 134 -2.35 -0.90 12.16
N THR A 135 -3.68 -0.96 12.23
CA THR A 135 -4.57 -0.30 11.29
C THR A 135 -5.58 0.57 12.01
N ARG A 136 -6.08 1.61 11.35
CA ARG A 136 -7.07 2.54 11.91
C ARG A 136 -8.39 2.40 11.18
N ARG A 137 -9.47 2.57 11.93
CA ARG A 137 -10.85 2.40 11.50
C ARG A 137 -11.72 3.47 12.11
N GLN A 138 -12.75 3.92 11.40
CA GLN A 138 -13.70 4.89 11.91
C GLN A 138 -14.93 4.18 12.47
N ALA A 139 -15.20 4.37 13.76
CA ALA A 139 -16.43 3.89 14.38
C ALA A 139 -17.64 4.73 13.93
N PRO A 140 -18.88 4.22 14.09
CA PRO A 140 -20.10 4.96 13.69
C PRO A 140 -20.27 6.33 14.36
N ASP A 141 -19.68 6.53 15.53
CA ASP A 141 -19.66 7.80 16.26
C ASP A 141 -18.53 8.76 15.80
N GLY A 142 -17.83 8.40 14.72
CA GLY A 142 -16.75 9.18 14.12
C GLY A 142 -15.39 8.97 14.78
N ARG A 143 -15.30 8.28 15.93
CA ARG A 143 -14.02 8.03 16.60
C ARG A 143 -13.11 7.14 15.78
N ILE A 144 -11.81 7.41 15.82
CA ILE A 144 -10.81 6.55 15.22
C ILE A 144 -10.41 5.45 16.22
N VAL A 145 -10.65 4.21 15.83
CA VAL A 145 -10.26 3.01 16.56
C VAL A 145 -8.98 2.46 15.95
N GLU A 146 -8.00 2.18 16.80
CA GLU A 146 -6.75 1.56 16.42
C GLU A 146 -6.79 0.06 16.72
N LEU A 147 -6.41 -0.77 15.73
CA LEU A 147 -6.43 -2.22 15.82
C LEU A 147 -5.01 -2.77 15.65
N ASN A 148 -4.49 -3.44 16.68
CA ASN A 148 -3.26 -4.23 16.64
C ASN A 148 -3.45 -5.55 15.88
N LEU A 149 -3.08 -5.57 14.60
CA LEU A 149 -3.22 -6.72 13.72
C LEU A 149 -2.37 -7.93 14.14
N ILE A 150 -1.20 -7.69 14.75
CA ILE A 150 -0.29 -8.78 15.14
C ILE A 150 -0.81 -9.53 16.35
N GLU A 151 -1.27 -8.80 17.37
CA GLU A 151 -1.89 -9.41 18.57
C GLU A 151 -3.16 -10.19 18.22
N ALA A 152 -3.87 -9.77 17.18
CA ALA A 152 -5.05 -10.47 16.66
C ALA A 152 -4.73 -11.66 15.74
N GLY A 153 -3.47 -11.92 15.40
CA GLY A 153 -3.11 -12.96 14.43
C GLY A 153 -3.47 -12.62 12.97
N LEU A 154 -3.77 -11.35 12.68
CA LEU A 154 -4.22 -10.85 11.37
C LEU A 154 -3.08 -10.13 10.64
N ARG A 155 -1.90 -10.75 10.53
CA ARG A 155 -0.69 -10.12 9.95
C ARG A 155 -0.89 -9.58 8.53
N PHE A 156 -1.85 -10.16 7.80
CA PHE A 156 -2.22 -9.78 6.45
C PHE A 156 -3.61 -9.14 6.36
N GLY A 157 -4.17 -8.65 7.47
CA GLY A 157 -5.53 -8.12 7.50
C GLY A 157 -6.59 -9.22 7.48
N ALA A 158 -7.84 -8.82 7.23
CA ALA A 158 -8.99 -9.71 7.17
C ALA A 158 -10.11 -9.09 6.31
N GLY A 159 -11.02 -9.95 5.85
CA GLY A 159 -12.21 -9.55 5.10
C GLY A 159 -11.85 -8.78 3.81
N PRO A 160 -12.59 -7.71 3.46
CA PRO A 160 -12.33 -6.94 2.25
C PRO A 160 -10.90 -6.37 2.15
N HIS A 161 -10.27 -6.11 3.29
CA HIS A 161 -8.93 -5.51 3.42
C HIS A 161 -7.84 -6.56 3.68
N GLU A 162 -8.12 -7.85 3.46
CA GLU A 162 -7.08 -8.88 3.46
C GLU A 162 -6.05 -8.60 2.36
N CYS A 163 -4.76 -8.73 2.64
CA CYS A 163 -3.67 -8.42 1.73
C CYS A 163 -3.74 -9.35 0.49
N PRO A 164 -3.76 -8.81 -0.75
CA PRO A 164 -3.68 -9.65 -1.95
C PRO A 164 -2.26 -10.16 -2.22
N GLY A 165 -1.22 -9.53 -1.66
CA GLY A 165 0.18 -9.86 -1.91
C GLY A 165 0.80 -10.88 -0.96
N GLN A 166 0.02 -11.74 -0.30
CA GLN A 166 0.58 -12.68 0.71
C GLN A 166 1.61 -13.63 0.08
N ALA A 167 1.32 -14.15 -1.12
CA ALA A 167 2.22 -15.04 -1.84
C ALA A 167 3.54 -14.35 -2.23
N HIS A 168 3.45 -13.09 -2.69
CA HIS A 168 4.63 -12.27 -3.01
C HIS A 168 5.48 -11.98 -1.77
N VAL A 169 4.85 -11.62 -0.64
CA VAL A 169 5.56 -11.42 0.63
C VAL A 169 6.24 -12.70 1.09
N ALA A 170 5.58 -13.86 1.00
CA ALA A 170 6.20 -15.14 1.36
C ALA A 170 7.43 -15.46 0.49
N ALA A 171 7.40 -15.13 -0.79
CA ALA A 171 8.54 -15.29 -1.68
C ALA A 171 9.71 -14.34 -1.32
N LEU A 172 9.40 -13.11 -0.90
CA LEU A 172 10.39 -12.15 -0.41
C LEU A 172 11.03 -12.60 0.91
N GLU A 173 10.24 -13.14 1.85
CA GLU A 173 10.72 -13.61 3.17
C GLU A 173 11.59 -14.87 3.05
N GLY A 174 11.30 -15.77 2.12
CA GLY A 174 12.06 -17.02 1.91
C GLY A 174 13.47 -16.86 1.33
N THR A 175 13.94 -15.62 1.14
CA THR A 175 15.31 -15.30 0.66
C THR A 175 16.24 -14.86 1.80
N ARG A 176 15.74 -14.78 3.05
CA ARG A 176 16.51 -14.36 4.24
C ARG A 176 17.09 -15.53 5.03
#